data_AF-A0A023BSE7-F1
#
_entry.id   AF-A0A023BSE7-F1
#
_cell.length_a   1.000
_cell.length_b   1.000
_cell.length_c   1.000
_cell.angle_alpha   90.00
_cell.angle_beta   90.00
_cell.angle_gamma   90.00
#
_symmetry.space_group_name_H-M   'P 1'
#
loop_
_entity.id
_entity.type
_entity.pdbx_description
1 polymer ?
#
loop_
_entity_poly.entity_id
_entity_poly.type
_entity_poly.pdbx_seq_one_letter_code
_entity_poly.pdbx_strand_id
1 'polypeptide(L)'
;MNKTILIQTLVFFIFFTFSSGYAQNLKGESELSVTDQDKFITLSQVNSVLSVGAESSPLSNGVNTVFIQQIGTSNAVLSNIIAESSDIKILQKGDQNLVEINESAREIEKSIIQTGNNNSVTDFSFNPDISTNLELIQEGNNLIFERFGSNELSKNLKFKMSGDARTIIVRSF
;
A
#
# COMPACT_ATOMS: atom_id res chain seq x y z
N MET A 1 -2.84 69.29 -10.73
CA MET A 1 -3.43 68.20 -9.93
C MET A 1 -3.41 68.63 -8.47
N ASN A 2 -4.56 68.69 -7.81
CA ASN A 2 -4.69 69.33 -6.49
C ASN A 2 -3.94 68.50 -5.44
N LYS A 3 -3.00 69.10 -4.69
CA LYS A 3 -2.14 68.38 -3.72
C LYS A 3 -2.97 67.58 -2.70
N THR A 4 -4.15 68.07 -2.37
CA THR A 4 -5.15 67.43 -1.51
C THR A 4 -5.72 66.14 -2.10
N ILE A 5 -5.97 66.09 -3.41
CA ILE A 5 -6.48 64.89 -4.09
C ILE A 5 -5.39 63.81 -4.13
N LEU A 6 -4.14 64.22 -4.35
CA LEU A 6 -2.98 63.33 -4.38
C LEU A 6 -2.72 62.68 -3.00
N ILE A 7 -2.87 63.46 -1.93
CA ILE A 7 -2.80 62.98 -0.55
C ILE A 7 -3.96 62.03 -0.24
N GLN A 8 -5.18 62.35 -0.66
CA GLN A 8 -6.34 61.47 -0.45
C GLN A 8 -6.20 60.12 -1.18
N THR A 9 -5.66 60.11 -2.41
CA THR A 9 -5.35 58.85 -3.12
C THR A 9 -4.23 58.05 -2.47
N LEU A 10 -3.23 58.71 -1.89
CA LEU A 10 -2.13 58.04 -1.17
C LEU A 10 -2.64 57.37 0.12
N VAL A 11 -3.51 58.06 0.87
CA VAL A 11 -4.11 57.53 2.10
C VAL A 11 -5.03 56.35 1.80
N PHE A 12 -5.77 56.37 0.69
CA PHE A 12 -6.63 55.26 0.27
C PHE A 12 -5.83 53.99 -0.08
N PHE A 13 -4.63 54.14 -0.66
CA PHE A 13 -3.76 53.00 -1.02
C PHE A 13 -3.10 52.35 0.20
N ILE A 14 -2.84 53.12 1.27
CA ILE A 14 -2.27 52.62 2.54
C ILE A 14 -3.28 51.72 3.29
N PHE A 15 -4.59 51.91 3.08
CA PHE A 15 -5.62 51.09 3.74
C PHE A 15 -5.88 49.73 3.05
N PHE A 16 -5.35 49.49 1.83
CA PHE A 16 -5.63 48.27 1.07
C PHE A 16 -4.55 47.17 1.19
N THR A 17 -3.51 47.36 2.00
CA THR A 17 -2.40 46.40 2.15
C THR A 17 -2.59 45.34 3.24
N PHE A 18 -3.81 45.11 3.72
CA PHE A 18 -4.09 44.01 4.66
C PHE A 18 -4.34 42.70 3.91
N SER A 19 -3.27 42.11 3.36
CA SER A 19 -3.28 40.70 2.95
C SER A 19 -3.22 39.80 4.19
N SER A 20 -4.20 38.92 4.33
CA SER A 20 -4.27 37.90 5.37
C SER A 20 -3.12 36.90 5.23
N GLY A 21 -2.11 37.00 6.10
CA GLY A 21 -1.10 35.95 6.28
C GLY A 21 -1.58 34.95 7.34
N TYR A 22 -1.78 33.69 6.94
CA TYR A 22 -1.90 32.59 7.90
C TYR A 22 -0.50 32.13 8.29
N ALA A 23 0.01 32.59 9.43
CA ALA A 23 1.14 31.97 10.10
C ALA A 23 0.60 30.89 11.03
N GLN A 24 0.87 29.62 10.74
CA GLN A 24 0.57 28.54 11.66
C GLN A 24 1.58 28.57 12.81
N ASN A 25 1.08 28.59 14.04
CA ASN A 25 1.89 28.57 15.25
C ASN A 25 2.30 27.13 15.53
N LEU A 26 3.58 26.79 15.34
CA LEU A 26 4.16 25.57 15.86
C LEU A 26 4.31 25.74 17.38
N LYS A 27 3.24 25.46 18.12
CA LYS A 27 3.28 25.40 19.58
C LYS A 27 3.76 24.03 20.02
N GLY A 28 4.99 24.01 20.51
CA GLY A 28 5.49 23.04 21.47
C GLY A 28 5.96 21.73 20.85
N GLU A 29 7.27 21.62 20.73
CA GLU A 29 7.95 20.34 20.91
C GLU A 29 7.37 19.68 22.16
N SER A 30 6.49 18.71 21.95
CA SER A 30 6.50 17.55 22.81
C SER A 30 7.74 16.80 22.37
N GLU A 31 8.87 17.03 23.04
CA GLU A 31 9.97 16.09 23.04
C GLU A 31 9.43 14.76 23.58
N LEU A 32 8.76 13.99 22.73
CA LEU A 32 8.84 12.56 22.80
C LEU A 32 10.26 12.25 22.33
N SER A 33 11.18 12.30 23.31
CA SER A 33 12.42 11.55 23.23
C SER A 33 12.03 10.09 23.05
N VAL A 34 11.77 9.69 21.81
CA VAL A 34 11.75 8.29 21.42
C VAL A 34 13.21 7.88 21.50
N THR A 35 13.61 7.50 22.70
CA THR A 35 14.91 6.89 22.94
C THR A 35 14.93 5.64 22.06
N ASP A 36 16.06 5.30 21.45
CA ASP A 36 16.17 4.12 20.57
C ASP A 36 15.68 2.81 21.24
N GLN A 37 15.58 2.80 22.57
CA GLN A 37 14.95 1.75 23.37
C GLN A 37 13.43 1.60 23.14
N ASP A 38 12.67 2.68 22.92
CA ASP A 38 11.22 2.63 22.70
C ASP A 38 10.85 2.12 21.29
N LYS A 39 11.73 2.36 20.31
CA LYS A 39 11.66 1.72 18.99
C LYS A 39 11.99 0.22 19.07
N PHE A 40 12.74 -0.21 20.08
CA PHE A 40 13.08 -1.60 20.31
C PHE A 40 11.98 -2.38 21.06
N ILE A 41 11.16 -1.71 21.88
CA ILE A 41 10.08 -2.35 22.64
C ILE A 41 8.92 -2.77 21.73
N THR A 42 8.66 -2.05 20.64
CA THR A 42 7.64 -2.45 19.65
C THR A 42 8.10 -3.58 18.72
N LEU A 43 9.42 -3.78 18.58
CA LEU A 43 9.98 -4.85 17.73
C LEU A 43 10.29 -6.14 18.51
N SER A 44 10.60 -6.05 19.81
CA SER A 44 10.88 -7.25 20.64
C SER A 44 9.63 -8.07 20.94
N GLN A 45 8.46 -7.44 21.00
CA GLN A 45 7.17 -8.13 21.11
C GLN A 45 6.74 -8.83 19.80
N VAL A 46 7.31 -8.42 18.66
CA VAL A 46 7.13 -9.12 17.36
C VAL A 46 8.11 -10.28 17.24
N ASN A 47 9.35 -10.14 17.74
CA ASN A 47 10.33 -11.24 17.72
C ASN A 47 10.06 -12.35 18.75
N SER A 48 9.37 -12.08 19.86
CA SER A 48 8.99 -13.15 20.81
C SER A 48 7.87 -14.06 20.30
N VAL A 49 7.16 -13.66 19.23
CA VAL A 49 6.26 -14.54 18.45
C VAL A 49 7.05 -15.34 17.40
N LEU A 50 8.23 -14.87 17.00
CA LEU A 50 9.08 -15.48 15.96
C LEU A 50 10.13 -16.46 16.50
N SER A 51 10.22 -16.66 17.82
CA SER A 51 11.16 -17.63 18.43
C SER A 51 10.51 -18.93 18.92
N VAL A 52 9.29 -19.25 18.49
CA VAL A 52 8.76 -20.62 18.62
C VAL A 52 9.21 -21.41 17.39
N GLY A 53 10.37 -22.06 17.53
CA GLY A 53 10.69 -23.33 16.85
C GLY A 53 10.76 -23.33 15.32
N ALA A 54 11.89 -23.80 14.79
CA ALA A 54 11.91 -24.47 13.50
C ALA A 54 11.06 -25.75 13.58
N GLU A 55 9.75 -25.59 13.52
CA GLU A 55 8.80 -26.66 13.23
C GLU A 55 8.00 -26.20 12.02
N SER A 56 8.03 -27.00 10.95
CA SER A 56 7.02 -26.98 9.91
C SER A 56 5.67 -27.29 10.55
N SER A 57 5.06 -26.30 11.20
CA SER A 57 3.71 -26.41 11.71
C SER A 57 2.80 -26.31 10.50
N PRO A 58 2.00 -27.35 10.18
CA PRO A 58 0.96 -27.19 9.16
C PRO A 58 0.11 -26.01 9.62
N LEU A 59 -0.11 -25.03 8.73
CA LEU A 59 -1.08 -23.96 8.97
C LEU A 59 -2.34 -24.63 9.54
N SER A 60 -2.72 -24.23 10.75
CA SER A 60 -3.96 -24.69 11.36
C SER A 60 -5.06 -24.49 10.33
N ASN A 61 -5.76 -25.56 9.94
CA ASN A 61 -6.95 -25.48 9.10
C ASN A 61 -7.83 -24.33 9.62
N GLY A 62 -8.19 -23.37 8.76
CA GLY A 62 -9.13 -22.31 9.12
C GLY A 62 -8.56 -20.91 9.43
N VAL A 63 -7.25 -20.66 9.29
CA VAL A 63 -6.71 -19.31 9.51
C VAL A 63 -6.70 -18.51 8.21
N ASN A 64 -7.33 -17.33 8.25
CA ASN A 64 -7.31 -16.33 7.18
C ASN A 64 -6.52 -15.10 7.65
N THR A 65 -5.39 -14.83 7.00
CA THR A 65 -4.51 -13.69 7.31
C THR A 65 -4.22 -12.83 6.08
N VAL A 66 -4.12 -11.52 6.32
CA VAL A 66 -3.70 -10.52 5.34
C VAL A 66 -2.71 -9.57 6.02
N PHE A 67 -1.48 -9.55 5.54
CA PHE A 67 -0.40 -8.68 6.01
C PHE A 67 -0.10 -7.64 4.94
N ILE A 68 -0.22 -6.35 5.30
CA ILE A 68 -0.02 -5.23 4.39
C ILE A 68 1.03 -4.30 4.99
N GLN A 69 2.07 -4.00 4.22
CA GLN A 69 3.05 -2.96 4.53
C GLN A 69 3.14 -1.97 3.37
N GLN A 70 2.93 -0.69 3.68
CA GLN A 70 2.93 0.39 2.71
C GLN A 70 3.95 1.46 3.14
N ILE A 71 4.89 1.76 2.25
CA ILE A 71 5.97 2.73 2.46
C ILE A 71 5.94 3.71 1.30
N GLY A 72 5.56 4.96 1.57
CA GLY A 72 5.39 6.03 0.58
C GLY A 72 4.01 6.65 0.67
N THR A 73 3.57 7.34 -0.38
CA THR A 73 2.33 8.11 -0.40
C THR A 73 1.29 7.52 -1.35
N SER A 74 0.02 7.59 -0.98
CA SER A 74 -1.12 7.19 -1.82
C SER A 74 -1.08 5.74 -2.33
N ASN A 75 -0.40 4.84 -1.62
CA ASN A 75 -0.53 3.41 -1.89
C ASN A 75 -1.89 2.91 -1.38
N ALA A 76 -2.48 1.96 -2.08
CA ALA A 76 -3.78 1.39 -1.73
C ALA A 76 -3.79 -0.13 -1.90
N VAL A 77 -4.52 -0.79 -0.98
CA VAL A 77 -4.86 -2.20 -1.05
C VAL A 77 -6.36 -2.34 -0.83
N LEU A 78 -7.03 -3.01 -1.77
CA LEU A 78 -8.45 -3.35 -1.72
C LEU A 78 -8.51 -4.88 -1.78
N SER A 79 -9.02 -5.53 -0.74
CA SER A 79 -9.00 -6.98 -0.64
C SER A 79 -10.34 -7.52 -0.15
N ASN A 80 -10.97 -8.36 -0.95
CA ASN A 80 -12.16 -9.12 -0.62
C ASN A 80 -11.88 -10.62 -0.84
N ILE A 81 -11.79 -11.37 0.26
CA ILE A 81 -11.29 -12.74 0.26
C ILE A 81 -12.31 -13.66 0.91
N ILE A 82 -12.68 -14.74 0.21
CA ILE A 82 -13.59 -15.77 0.71
C ILE A 82 -12.89 -17.13 0.58
N ALA A 83 -12.31 -17.63 1.68
CA ALA A 83 -11.62 -18.92 1.70
C ALA A 83 -11.70 -19.63 3.04
N GLU A 84 -11.44 -20.94 3.02
CA GLU A 84 -11.27 -21.75 4.23
C GLU A 84 -9.94 -21.43 4.92
N SER A 85 -8.89 -21.13 4.14
CA SER A 85 -7.62 -20.61 4.67
C SER A 85 -6.98 -19.60 3.71
N SER A 86 -6.30 -18.58 4.26
CA SER A 86 -5.56 -17.60 3.48
C SER A 86 -4.29 -17.10 4.17
N ASP A 87 -3.23 -16.94 3.38
CA ASP A 87 -2.00 -16.23 3.75
C ASP A 87 -1.63 -15.26 2.63
N ILE A 88 -1.97 -14.00 2.82
CA ILE A 88 -1.76 -12.93 1.84
C ILE A 88 -0.78 -11.93 2.41
N LYS A 89 0.34 -11.71 1.70
CA LYS A 89 1.40 -10.77 2.06
C LYS A 89 1.58 -9.75 0.95
N ILE A 90 1.40 -8.48 1.28
CA ILE A 90 1.50 -7.36 0.33
C ILE A 90 2.50 -6.34 0.87
N LEU A 91 3.52 -6.04 0.08
CA LEU A 91 4.52 -5.02 0.36
C LEU A 91 4.53 -4.00 -0.78
N GLN A 92 4.22 -2.74 -0.45
CA GLN A 92 4.27 -1.62 -1.39
C GLN A 92 5.33 -0.62 -0.94
N LYS A 93 6.31 -0.35 -1.79
CA LYS A 93 7.38 0.62 -1.57
C LYS A 93 7.48 1.58 -2.74
N GLY A 94 7.09 2.83 -2.51
CA GLY A 94 6.99 3.90 -3.49
C GLY A 94 5.64 4.60 -3.39
N ASP A 95 5.26 5.33 -4.42
CA ASP A 95 4.05 6.14 -4.43
C ASP A 95 3.00 5.59 -5.39
N GLN A 96 1.73 5.77 -5.03
CA GLN A 96 0.58 5.52 -5.92
C GLN A 96 0.49 4.07 -6.43
N ASN A 97 0.99 3.10 -5.67
CA ASN A 97 0.81 1.69 -6.02
C ASN A 97 -0.56 1.18 -5.58
N LEU A 98 -1.15 0.30 -6.39
CA LEU A 98 -2.47 -0.26 -6.17
C LEU A 98 -2.42 -1.79 -6.21
N VAL A 99 -3.04 -2.45 -5.23
CA VAL A 99 -3.36 -3.87 -5.26
C VAL A 99 -4.85 -4.03 -5.02
N GLU A 100 -5.54 -4.69 -5.95
CA GLU A 100 -6.94 -5.06 -5.84
C GLU A 100 -7.08 -6.57 -5.96
N ILE A 101 -7.67 -7.20 -4.95
CA ILE A 101 -7.92 -8.65 -4.90
C ILE A 101 -9.39 -8.87 -4.57
N ASN A 102 -10.08 -9.62 -5.43
CA ASN A 102 -11.42 -10.11 -5.16
C ASN A 102 -11.47 -11.59 -5.53
N GLU A 103 -11.29 -12.45 -4.52
CA GLU A 103 -11.09 -13.88 -4.76
C GLU A 103 -11.90 -14.76 -3.81
N SER A 104 -12.46 -15.83 -4.37
CA SER A 104 -12.98 -16.95 -3.61
C SER A 104 -12.30 -18.25 -4.04
N ALA A 105 -11.75 -18.98 -3.07
CA ALA A 105 -11.08 -20.26 -3.28
C ALA A 105 -11.10 -21.10 -1.98
N ARG A 106 -10.73 -22.38 -2.03
CA ARG A 106 -10.57 -23.19 -0.81
C ARG A 106 -9.41 -22.63 0.04
N GLU A 107 -8.27 -22.43 -0.61
CA GLU A 107 -7.06 -21.89 -0.01
C GLU A 107 -6.49 -20.77 -0.90
N ILE A 108 -6.01 -19.69 -0.29
CA ILE A 108 -5.42 -18.55 -1.01
C ILE A 108 -4.08 -18.18 -0.41
N GLU A 109 -3.01 -18.39 -1.17
CA GLU A 109 -1.66 -17.95 -0.83
C GLU A 109 -1.25 -16.82 -1.79
N LYS A 110 -0.77 -15.68 -1.27
CA LYS A 110 -0.28 -14.60 -2.11
C LYS A 110 0.93 -13.91 -1.51
N SER A 111 1.88 -13.58 -2.38
CA SER A 111 2.97 -12.66 -2.07
C SER A 111 3.09 -11.64 -3.19
N ILE A 112 2.74 -10.38 -2.91
CA ILE A 112 2.80 -9.29 -3.88
C ILE A 112 3.77 -8.24 -3.35
N ILE A 113 4.83 -7.97 -4.13
CA ILE A 113 5.84 -6.97 -3.80
C ILE A 113 5.88 -5.95 -4.94
N GLN A 114 5.59 -4.69 -4.63
CA GLN A 114 5.67 -3.56 -5.56
C GLN A 114 6.76 -2.60 -5.08
N THR A 115 7.80 -2.40 -5.90
CA THR A 115 8.85 -1.41 -5.67
C THR A 115 8.92 -0.45 -6.85
N GLY A 116 8.66 0.83 -6.57
CA GLY A 116 8.54 1.91 -7.56
C GLY A 116 7.17 2.57 -7.51
N ASN A 117 6.80 3.32 -8.55
CA ASN A 117 5.61 4.17 -8.53
C ASN A 117 4.56 3.74 -9.56
N ASN A 118 3.29 3.99 -9.26
CA ASN A 118 2.16 3.74 -10.16
C ASN A 118 2.06 2.28 -10.65
N ASN A 119 2.51 1.31 -9.85
CA ASN A 119 2.31 -0.09 -10.18
C ASN A 119 0.90 -0.54 -9.78
N SER A 120 0.30 -1.42 -10.55
CA SER A 120 -1.05 -1.92 -10.33
C SER A 120 -1.12 -3.44 -10.45
N VAL A 121 -1.90 -4.03 -9.55
CA VAL A 121 -2.26 -5.45 -9.53
C VAL A 121 -3.76 -5.56 -9.39
N THR A 122 -4.41 -6.28 -10.32
CA THR A 122 -5.82 -6.68 -10.22
C THR A 122 -5.89 -8.19 -10.28
N ASP A 123 -6.50 -8.80 -9.28
CA ASP A 123 -6.61 -10.24 -9.16
C ASP A 123 -8.03 -10.66 -8.81
N PHE A 124 -8.75 -11.18 -9.82
CA PHE A 124 -10.13 -11.61 -9.71
C PHE A 124 -10.30 -13.07 -10.07
N SER A 125 -10.81 -13.88 -9.14
CA SER A 125 -11.04 -15.30 -9.37
C SER A 125 -12.13 -15.85 -8.45
N PHE A 126 -13.01 -16.70 -8.95
CA PHE A 126 -14.11 -17.26 -8.16
C PHE A 126 -14.22 -18.75 -8.42
N ASN A 127 -13.50 -19.53 -7.62
CA ASN A 127 -13.55 -20.98 -7.68
C ASN A 127 -13.28 -21.58 -6.29
N PRO A 128 -14.33 -21.78 -5.47
CA PRO A 128 -14.20 -22.24 -4.08
C PRO A 128 -13.61 -23.65 -3.94
N ASP A 129 -13.51 -24.42 -5.03
CA ASP A 129 -13.09 -25.82 -5.01
C ASP A 129 -11.57 -26.01 -5.21
N ILE A 130 -10.83 -24.94 -5.52
CA ILE A 130 -9.39 -25.01 -5.79
C ILE A 130 -8.57 -24.23 -4.76
N SER A 131 -7.30 -24.59 -4.64
CA SER A 131 -6.30 -23.80 -3.91
C SER A 131 -5.57 -22.92 -4.91
N THR A 132 -5.30 -21.66 -4.57
CA THR A 132 -4.66 -20.68 -5.47
C THR A 132 -3.44 -20.05 -4.84
N ASN A 133 -2.41 -19.81 -5.66
CA ASN A 133 -1.16 -19.17 -5.30
C ASN A 133 -0.75 -18.14 -6.35
N LEU A 134 -0.38 -16.94 -5.90
CA LEU A 134 0.27 -15.91 -6.72
C LEU A 134 1.48 -15.32 -6.00
N GLU A 135 2.67 -15.50 -6.59
CA GLU A 135 3.87 -14.72 -6.24
C GLU A 135 4.15 -13.71 -7.35
N LEU A 136 4.12 -12.43 -7.01
CA LEU A 136 4.31 -11.34 -7.95
C LEU A 136 5.30 -10.31 -7.40
N ILE A 137 6.33 -10.03 -8.20
CA ILE A 137 7.31 -8.98 -7.93
C ILE A 137 7.24 -7.96 -9.07
N GLN A 138 6.98 -6.69 -8.75
CA GLN A 138 7.04 -5.55 -9.66
C GLN A 138 8.18 -4.61 -9.22
N GLU A 139 9.18 -4.42 -10.09
CA GLU A 139 10.37 -3.58 -9.87
C GLU A 139 10.49 -2.51 -10.97
N GLY A 140 9.97 -1.31 -10.71
CA GLY A 140 9.97 -0.19 -11.65
C GLY A 140 8.67 0.60 -11.61
N ASN A 141 8.32 1.31 -12.67
CA ASN A 141 7.16 2.20 -12.67
C ASN A 141 6.12 1.84 -13.72
N ASN A 142 4.85 2.10 -13.41
CA ASN A 142 3.73 1.89 -14.34
C ASN A 142 3.62 0.41 -14.81
N LEU A 143 3.94 -0.54 -13.93
CA LEU A 143 3.79 -1.96 -14.20
C LEU A 143 2.35 -2.40 -13.87
N ILE A 144 1.70 -3.12 -14.76
CA ILE A 144 0.31 -3.56 -14.60
C ILE A 144 0.25 -5.08 -14.68
N PHE A 145 -0.28 -5.73 -13.64
CA PHE A 145 -0.58 -7.15 -13.65
C PHE A 145 -2.07 -7.35 -13.46
N GLU A 146 -2.70 -8.12 -14.35
CA GLU A 146 -4.10 -8.48 -14.24
C GLU A 146 -4.26 -10.00 -14.33
N ARG A 147 -4.99 -10.59 -13.37
CA ARG A 147 -5.40 -12.00 -13.42
C ARG A 147 -6.92 -12.09 -13.34
N PHE A 148 -7.49 -12.81 -14.29
CA PHE A 148 -8.92 -13.13 -14.34
C PHE A 148 -9.11 -14.65 -14.40
N GLY A 149 -9.70 -15.18 -13.33
CA GLY A 149 -9.96 -16.59 -13.10
C GLY A 149 -8.72 -17.40 -12.70
N SER A 150 -8.97 -18.63 -12.27
CA SER A 150 -7.95 -19.62 -11.90
C SER A 150 -8.51 -21.02 -12.12
N ASN A 151 -7.71 -21.89 -12.72
CA ASN A 151 -8.02 -23.31 -12.92
C ASN A 151 -6.82 -24.20 -12.56
N GLU A 152 -6.97 -25.51 -12.72
CA GLU A 152 -5.94 -26.49 -12.34
C GLU A 152 -4.55 -26.25 -12.96
N LEU A 153 -4.49 -25.64 -14.15
CA LEU A 153 -3.22 -25.35 -14.84
C LEU A 153 -2.60 -24.02 -14.41
N SER A 154 -3.43 -23.04 -13.99
CA SER A 154 -2.99 -21.68 -13.68
C SER A 154 -3.09 -21.33 -12.20
N LYS A 155 -3.38 -22.31 -11.32
CA LYS A 155 -3.59 -22.04 -9.90
C LYS A 155 -2.33 -21.66 -9.15
N ASN A 156 -1.15 -21.91 -9.71
CA ASN A 156 0.14 -21.56 -9.12
C ASN A 156 0.93 -20.70 -10.10
N LEU A 157 0.98 -19.39 -9.86
CA LEU A 157 1.65 -18.45 -10.75
C LEU A 157 2.76 -17.70 -10.03
N LYS A 158 3.89 -17.54 -10.72
CA LYS A 158 5.03 -16.73 -10.27
C LYS A 158 5.45 -15.79 -11.38
N PHE A 159 5.47 -14.49 -11.09
CA PHE A 159 5.86 -13.46 -12.05
C PHE A 159 6.86 -12.49 -11.43
N LYS A 160 7.85 -12.10 -12.23
CA LYS A 160 8.71 -10.95 -11.95
C LYS A 160 8.65 -9.99 -13.13
N MET A 161 8.18 -8.78 -12.88
CA MET A 161 8.11 -7.68 -13.83
C MET A 161 9.14 -6.62 -13.45
N SER A 162 9.97 -6.20 -14.40
CA SER A 162 10.95 -5.14 -14.16
C SER A 162 10.99 -4.13 -15.31
N GLY A 163 11.45 -2.91 -15.01
CA GLY A 163 11.51 -1.78 -15.96
C GLY A 163 10.25 -0.93 -15.88
N ASP A 164 9.91 -0.23 -16.97
CA ASP A 164 8.80 0.72 -16.97
C ASP A 164 7.71 0.37 -17.99
N ALA A 165 6.46 0.71 -17.67
CA ALA A 165 5.31 0.69 -18.57
C ALA A 165 5.05 -0.67 -19.24
N ARG A 166 4.99 -1.75 -18.46
CA ARG A 166 4.72 -3.11 -18.95
C ARG A 166 3.44 -3.67 -18.36
N THR A 167 2.74 -4.47 -19.16
CA THR A 167 1.49 -5.10 -18.75
C THR A 167 1.55 -6.62 -18.97
N ILE A 168 1.13 -7.39 -17.97
CA ILE A 168 0.86 -8.83 -18.07
C ILE A 168 -0.62 -9.05 -17.76
N ILE A 169 -1.32 -9.79 -18.62
CA ILE A 169 -2.71 -10.17 -18.41
C ILE A 169 -2.82 -11.69 -18.51
N VAL A 170 -3.32 -12.31 -17.44
CA VAL A 170 -3.62 -13.74 -17.37
C VAL A 170 -5.13 -13.93 -17.39
N ARG A 171 -5.62 -14.78 -18.30
CA ARG A 171 -7.02 -15.19 -18.38
C ARG A 171 -7.08 -16.70 -18.30
N SER A 172 -7.73 -17.23 -17.28
CA SER A 172 -7.79 -18.67 -17.03
C SER A 172 -9.11 -19.04 -16.39
N PHE A 173 -9.98 -19.70 -17.14
CA PHE A 173 -11.33 -20.08 -16.73
C PHE A 173 -11.48 -21.61 -16.75
#